data_AF-A0AAW6RPS9-F1
#
_entry.id   AF-A0AAW6RPS9-F1
#
_cell.length_a   1.000
_cell.length_b   1.000
_cell.length_c   1.000
_cell.angle_alpha   90.00
_cell.angle_beta   90.00
_cell.angle_gamma   90.00
#
_symmetry.space_group_name_H-M   'P 1'
#
loop_
_entity.id
_entity.type
_entity.pdbx_description
1 polymer ?
#
loop_
_entity_poly.entity_id
_entity_poly.type
_entity_poly.pdbx_seq_one_letter_code
_entity_poly.pdbx_strand_id
1 'polypeptide(L)'
;MTTRKDHYDTSFHTFINALLADAAYAFRKSFPAGMNGRDIAEYDEFRKHMTPIIADYMGKHFSVVNSINTNDFPLSADTGFDATVWR
;
A
#
# COMPACT_ATOMS: atom_id res chain seq x y z
N MET A 1 -13.31 29.15 6.48
CA MET A 1 -13.60 28.49 7.77
C MET A 1 -13.89 27.04 7.46
N THR A 2 -12.90 26.17 7.68
CA THR A 2 -13.03 24.72 7.51
C THR A 2 -13.72 24.17 8.76
N THR A 3 -14.84 23.46 8.61
CA THR A 3 -15.59 22.95 9.77
C THR A 3 -14.84 21.77 10.40
N ARG A 4 -15.08 21.46 11.69
CA ARG A 4 -14.39 20.35 12.37
C ARG A 4 -14.56 19.01 11.63
N LYS A 5 -15.69 18.80 10.96
CA LYS A 5 -15.97 17.59 10.18
C LYS A 5 -14.99 17.46 9.01
N ASP A 6 -14.78 18.56 8.29
CA ASP A 6 -13.85 18.64 7.16
C ASP A 6 -12.39 18.40 7.61
N HIS A 7 -12.05 18.84 8.82
CA HIS A 7 -10.73 18.58 9.43
C HIS A 7 -10.49 17.09 9.71
N TYR A 8 -11.47 16.37 10.28
CA TYR A 8 -11.35 14.94 10.54
C TYR A 8 -11.33 14.11 9.24
N ASP A 9 -12.12 14.50 8.23
CA ASP A 9 -12.07 13.87 6.91
C ASP A 9 -10.68 14.04 6.27
N THR A 10 -10.09 15.23 6.39
CA THR A 10 -8.75 15.48 5.84
C THR A 10 -7.68 14.67 6.58
N SER A 11 -7.73 14.60 7.92
CA SER A 11 -6.79 13.82 8.72
C SER A 11 -6.92 12.32 8.48
N PHE A 12 -8.15 11.80 8.32
CA PHE A 12 -8.39 10.40 8.06
C PHE A 12 -7.88 9.98 6.67
N HIS A 13 -8.22 10.73 5.62
CA HIS A 13 -7.69 10.46 4.29
C HIS A 13 -6.16 10.55 4.22
N THR A 14 -5.57 11.50 4.95
CA THR A 14 -4.11 11.62 5.05
C THR A 14 -3.49 10.37 5.68
N PHE A 15 -4.09 9.87 6.76
CA PHE A 15 -3.64 8.64 7.42
C PHE A 15 -3.75 7.41 6.50
N ILE A 16 -4.89 7.24 5.82
CA ILE A 16 -5.09 6.14 4.87
C ILE A 16 -4.07 6.22 3.71
N ASN A 17 -3.87 7.40 3.14
CA ASN A 17 -2.89 7.59 2.06
C ASN A 17 -1.45 7.28 2.52
N ALA A 18 -1.09 7.65 3.75
CA ALA A 18 0.21 7.31 4.32
C ALA A 18 0.37 5.80 4.50
N LEU A 19 -0.68 5.10 4.97
CA LEU A 19 -0.68 3.64 5.08
C LEU A 19 -0.53 2.95 3.73
N LEU A 20 -1.28 3.39 2.71
CA LEU A 20 -1.22 2.81 1.36
C LEU A 20 0.15 3.06 0.70
N ALA A 21 0.79 4.19 0.99
CA ALA A 21 2.14 4.49 0.51
C ALA A 21 3.20 3.60 1.17
N ASP A 22 3.17 3.47 2.50
CA ASP A 22 4.11 2.59 3.24
C ASP A 22 3.95 1.13 2.81
N ALA A 23 2.70 0.68 2.66
CA ALA A 23 2.35 -0.59 2.09
C ALA A 23 3.00 -0.83 0.71
N ALA A 24 2.93 0.15 -0.19
CA ALA A 24 3.51 0.04 -1.53
C ALA A 24 5.04 -0.17 -1.50
N TYR A 25 5.75 0.40 -0.52
CA TYR A 25 7.19 0.20 -0.36
C TYR A 25 7.56 -1.19 0.20
N ALA A 26 6.73 -1.76 1.07
CA ALA A 26 6.93 -3.11 1.60
C ALA A 26 6.85 -4.19 0.49
N PHE A 27 6.33 -3.85 -0.69
CA PHE A 27 6.06 -4.75 -1.81
C PHE A 27 7.20 -4.90 -2.83
N ARG A 28 8.38 -4.38 -2.50
CA ARG A 28 9.54 -4.28 -3.40
C ARG A 28 10.04 -5.59 -4.04
N LYS A 29 9.72 -6.77 -3.52
CA LYS A 29 10.31 -8.02 -4.01
C LYS A 29 9.42 -8.86 -4.93
N SER A 30 8.11 -8.64 -4.91
CA SER A 30 7.08 -9.21 -5.79
C SER A 30 5.79 -9.22 -4.99
N PHE A 31 4.88 -8.33 -5.35
CA PHE A 31 3.50 -8.41 -4.88
C PHE A 31 2.64 -8.73 -6.08
N PRO A 32 2.16 -9.98 -6.23
CA PRO A 32 1.39 -10.36 -7.40
C PRO A 32 0.08 -9.59 -7.44
N ALA A 33 -0.26 -9.05 -8.60
CA ALA A 33 -1.56 -8.45 -8.86
C ALA A 33 -2.68 -9.43 -8.47
N GLY A 34 -3.73 -8.92 -7.83
CA GLY A 34 -4.88 -9.73 -7.41
C GLY A 34 -4.75 -10.39 -6.02
N MET A 35 -3.72 -10.07 -5.23
CA MET A 35 -3.71 -10.44 -3.82
C MET A 35 -4.91 -9.84 -3.09
N ASN A 36 -5.64 -10.72 -2.41
CA ASN A 36 -6.80 -10.35 -1.62
C ASN A 36 -6.38 -9.94 -0.20
N GLY A 37 -7.35 -9.49 0.57
CA GLY A 37 -7.14 -9.03 1.94
C GLY A 37 -6.39 -9.98 2.87
N ARG A 38 -6.64 -11.28 2.72
CA ARG A 38 -6.01 -12.30 3.54
C ARG A 38 -4.52 -12.45 3.18
N ASP A 39 -4.21 -12.42 1.90
CA ASP A 39 -2.84 -12.51 1.40
C ASP A 39 -2.01 -11.32 1.88
N ILE A 40 -2.62 -10.12 1.91
CA ILE A 40 -2.01 -8.89 2.44
C ILE A 40 -1.70 -9.03 3.94
N ALA A 41 -2.65 -9.51 4.74
CA ALA A 41 -2.48 -9.63 6.20
C ALA A 41 -1.42 -10.68 6.59
N GLU A 42 -1.27 -11.72 5.78
CA GLU A 42 -0.32 -12.82 6.02
C GLU A 42 1.06 -12.57 5.37
N TYR A 43 1.25 -11.49 4.60
CA TYR A 43 2.52 -11.19 3.92
C TYR A 43 3.62 -10.72 4.89
N ASP A 44 4.73 -11.47 4.93
CA ASP A 44 5.81 -11.25 5.91
C ASP A 44 6.44 -9.86 5.84
N GLU A 45 6.63 -9.27 4.65
CA GLU A 45 7.16 -7.92 4.57
C GLU A 45 6.15 -6.90 5.11
N PHE A 46 4.86 -7.09 4.86
CA PHE A 46 3.81 -6.22 5.40
C PHE A 46 3.84 -6.21 6.93
N ARG A 47 3.98 -7.39 7.54
CA ARG A 47 4.06 -7.56 8.99
C ARG A 47 5.32 -6.96 9.63
N LYS A 48 6.36 -6.64 8.85
CA LYS A 48 7.56 -5.92 9.34
C LYS A 48 7.35 -4.41 9.38
N HIS A 49 6.53 -3.88 8.48
CA HIS A 49 6.29 -2.44 8.32
C HIS A 49 5.12 -1.94 9.16
N MET A 50 4.12 -2.78 9.44
CA MET A 50 2.95 -2.39 10.22
C MET A 50 2.52 -3.40 11.27
N THR A 51 1.83 -2.90 12.29
CA THR A 51 1.29 -3.75 13.37
C THR A 51 0.23 -4.72 12.83
N PRO A 52 0.03 -5.88 13.48
CA PRO A 52 -0.98 -6.85 13.04
C PRO A 52 -2.40 -6.28 12.90
N ILE A 53 -2.76 -5.30 13.74
CA ILE A 53 -4.08 -4.66 13.70
C ILE A 53 -4.24 -3.83 12.42
N ILE A 54 -3.19 -3.10 12.03
CA ILE A 54 -3.20 -2.31 10.79
C ILE A 54 -3.15 -3.25 9.58
N ALA A 55 -2.38 -4.34 9.64
CA ALA A 55 -2.35 -5.32 8.57
C ALA A 55 -3.72 -5.97 8.31
N ASP A 56 -4.41 -6.35 9.39
CA ASP A 56 -5.77 -6.90 9.34
C ASP A 56 -6.79 -5.87 8.83
N TYR A 57 -6.70 -4.62 9.28
CA TYR A 57 -7.52 -3.52 8.75
C TYR A 57 -7.29 -3.33 7.24
N MET A 58 -6.03 -3.25 6.81
CA MET A 58 -5.68 -3.09 5.41
C MET A 58 -6.21 -4.25 4.57
N GLY A 59 -6.05 -5.48 5.05
CA GLY A 59 -6.60 -6.66 4.38
C GLY A 59 -8.13 -6.64 4.27
N LYS A 60 -8.84 -6.19 5.29
CA LYS A 60 -10.31 -6.15 5.26
C LYS A 60 -10.88 -5.09 4.34
N HIS A 61 -10.12 -4.01 4.10
CA HIS A 61 -10.64 -2.81 3.45
C HIS A 61 -10.03 -2.50 2.10
N PHE A 62 -8.88 -3.09 1.76
CA PHE A 62 -8.18 -2.80 0.52
C PHE A 62 -7.71 -4.07 -0.19
N SER A 63 -7.64 -3.97 -1.50
CA SER A 63 -7.12 -4.99 -2.41
C SER A 63 -6.19 -4.36 -3.43
N VAL A 64 -5.19 -5.11 -3.90
CA VAL A 64 -4.27 -4.63 -4.94
C VAL A 64 -4.86 -4.96 -6.31
N VAL A 65 -5.25 -3.92 -7.04
CA VAL A 65 -5.77 -4.04 -8.40
C VAL A 65 -4.63 -4.32 -9.38
N ASN A 66 -3.54 -3.58 -9.23
CA ASN A 66 -2.36 -3.73 -10.07
C ASN A 66 -1.12 -3.22 -9.33
N SER A 67 0.03 -3.79 -9.64
CA SER A 67 1.33 -3.35 -9.14
C SER A 67 2.34 -3.34 -10.29
N ILE A 68 3.06 -2.24 -10.42
CA ILE A 68 4.22 -2.13 -11.31
C ILE A 68 5.41 -1.96 -10.38
N ASN A 69 6.39 -2.85 -10.54
CA ASN A 69 7.66 -2.78 -9.85
C ASN A 69 8.74 -3.01 -10.89
N THR A 70 9.48 -1.96 -11.21
CA THR A 70 10.52 -2.00 -12.25
C THR A 70 11.84 -2.41 -11.61
N ASN A 71 12.43 -3.51 -12.07
CA ASN A 71 13.73 -3.96 -11.57
C ASN A 71 14.84 -2.97 -11.95
N ASP A 72 15.33 -2.23 -10.96
CA ASP A 72 16.53 -1.41 -11.06
C ASP A 72 17.79 -2.30 -10.98
N PHE A 73 18.20 -3.00 -12.06
CA PHE A 73 19.62 -3.29 -12.43
C PHE A 73 19.78 -4.34 -13.56
N PRO A 74 20.79 -4.23 -14.47
CA PRO A 74 21.72 -3.11 -14.67
C PRO A 74 21.44 -2.26 -15.93
N LEU A 75 20.43 -2.56 -16.76
CA LEU A 75 20.32 -1.98 -18.12
C LEU A 75 18.90 -1.69 -18.63
N SER A 76 17.87 -1.66 -17.78
CA SER A 76 16.56 -1.19 -18.23
C SER A 76 16.52 0.34 -18.17
N ALA A 77 16.40 0.98 -19.34
CA ALA A 77 16.05 2.39 -19.48
C ALA A 77 14.60 2.70 -19.03
N ASP A 78 13.91 1.70 -18.48
CA ASP A 78 12.62 1.87 -17.84
C ASP A 78 12.83 2.55 -16.50
N THR A 79 12.27 3.76 -16.41
CA THR A 79 12.25 4.59 -15.21
C THR A 79 11.88 3.74 -13.99
N GLY A 80 12.67 3.83 -12.91
CA GLY A 80 12.42 3.20 -11.60
C GLY A 80 11.12 3.66 -10.94
N PHE A 81 10.00 3.38 -11.59
CA PHE A 81 8.66 3.83 -11.28
C PHE A 81 7.89 2.65 -10.70
N ASP A 82 7.83 2.64 -9.36
CA ASP A 82 7.00 1.71 -8.62
C ASP A 82 5.63 2.34 -8.38
N ALA A 83 4.56 1.63 -8.72
CA ALA A 83 3.20 2.07 -8.48
C ALA A 83 2.29 0.91 -8.07
N THR A 84 1.47 1.14 -7.06
CA THR A 84 0.45 0.20 -6.59
C THR A 84 -0.91 0.87 -6.65
N VAL A 85 -1.85 0.25 -7.35
CA VAL A 85 -3.23 0.70 -7.46
C VAL A 85 -4.09 -0.11 -6.50
N TRP A 86 -4.79 0.60 -5.61
CA TRP A 86 -5.63 0.03 -4.57
C TRP A 86 -7.11 0.17 -4.89
N ARG A 87 -7.92 -0.79 -4.44
CA ARG A 87 -9.38 -0.74 -4.43
C ARG A 87 -9.89 -1.03 -3.03
#